data_AF-A0A2R6E8E5-F1
#
_entry.id   AF-A0A2R6E8E5-F1
#
_cell.length_a   1.000
_cell.length_b   1.000
_cell.length_c   1.000
_cell.angle_alpha   90.00
_cell.angle_beta   90.00
_cell.angle_gamma   90.00
#
_symmetry.space_group_name_H-M   'P 1'
#
loop_
_entity.id
_entity.type
_entity.pdbx_description
1 polymer ?
#
loop_
_entity_poly.entity_id
_entity_poly.type
_entity_poly.pdbx_seq_one_letter_code
_entity_poly.pdbx_strand_id
1 'polypeptide(L)'
;MTTVRLEGVSKRFGDLVACTDIDLTIRDGEFFVLLGPSGCGKSTTLRMIAGLETVSDGDIYFDDEMVTGTEPAERDVAMVFQNYALYPHKTVHQNIAFPLELMRRNIDDEEIERRVQETAELLQITDQLEKKPKNLSGGQQQRVALGRSIIREPSVFLMDEPLSNLDAKLRIRMRSELKQLHERLGVTTVYVTHDQEEAMSLADRIGLLNDGRVQQRLQRRLRVPRRRGGHRGDPRARHRSPAVLRRQADGPDDGRGGQSDDDHVVGPDRRTDRGAHPRDGDHRRHRDHRRDRQERRRRDQGHDRRVAPGEVLPLRRPGRTPVRLRDAQGPRVRGW
;
A
#
# COMPACT_ATOMS: atom_id res chain seq x y z
N MET A 1 -4.23 3.13 -19.08
CA MET A 1 -3.01 2.30 -18.92
C MET A 1 -1.86 3.25 -19.18
N THR A 2 -1.09 3.53 -18.14
CA THR A 2 -0.36 4.79 -17.98
C THR A 2 0.88 4.64 -17.10
N THR A 3 2.00 5.16 -17.56
CA THR A 3 3.26 5.30 -16.81
C THR A 3 3.21 6.55 -15.94
N VAL A 4 3.59 6.46 -14.66
CA VAL A 4 3.66 7.62 -13.77
C VAL A 4 5.12 7.99 -13.52
N ARG A 5 5.51 9.22 -13.86
CA ARG A 5 6.88 9.73 -13.73
C ARG A 5 6.89 11.00 -12.87
N LEU A 6 7.77 11.02 -11.88
CA LEU A 6 8.09 12.15 -11.02
C LEU A 6 9.55 12.52 -11.29
N GLU A 7 9.83 13.79 -11.55
CA GLU A 7 11.18 14.31 -11.85
C GLU A 7 11.50 15.46 -10.89
N GLY A 8 12.52 15.30 -10.05
CA GLY A 8 12.94 16.30 -9.05
C GLY A 8 11.88 16.68 -8.01
N VAL A 9 10.79 15.92 -7.90
CA VAL A 9 9.56 16.35 -7.19
C VAL A 9 9.83 16.59 -5.71
N SER A 10 9.58 17.84 -5.27
CA SER A 10 9.82 18.30 -3.91
C SER A 10 8.56 18.94 -3.31
N LYS A 11 8.42 18.84 -1.99
CA LYS A 11 7.31 19.46 -1.24
C LYS A 11 7.79 20.12 0.04
N ARG A 12 7.43 21.39 0.20
CA ARG A 12 7.68 22.21 1.37
C ARG A 12 6.35 22.71 1.95
N PHE A 13 6.26 22.76 3.28
CA PHE A 13 5.13 23.32 4.03
C PHE A 13 5.69 24.40 4.97
N GLY A 14 5.86 25.62 4.43
CA GLY A 14 6.72 26.62 5.05
C GLY A 14 8.15 26.08 5.15
N ASP A 15 8.73 26.12 6.35
CA ASP A 15 10.08 25.64 6.62
C ASP A 15 10.21 24.09 6.64
N LEU A 16 9.09 23.35 6.74
CA LEU A 16 9.10 21.90 6.78
C LEU A 16 9.24 21.31 5.37
N VAL A 17 10.38 20.69 5.06
CA VAL A 17 10.56 19.92 3.83
C VAL A 17 10.01 18.49 4.03
N ALA A 18 8.90 18.16 3.38
CA ALA A 18 8.25 16.85 3.50
C ALA A 18 8.73 15.84 2.44
N CYS A 19 9.14 16.34 1.27
CA CYS A 19 9.70 15.56 0.17
C CYS A 19 10.82 16.38 -0.49
N THR A 20 11.93 15.75 -0.86
CA THR A 20 13.04 16.39 -1.57
C THR A 20 13.44 15.51 -2.75
N ASP A 21 13.45 16.09 -3.95
CA ASP A 21 14.15 15.53 -5.11
C ASP A 21 13.71 14.08 -5.43
N ILE A 22 12.39 13.87 -5.52
CA ILE A 22 11.80 12.55 -5.80
C ILE A 22 11.83 12.29 -7.30
N ASP A 23 12.86 11.56 -7.74
CA ASP A 23 12.89 10.90 -9.04
C ASP A 23 12.28 9.50 -8.94
N LEU A 24 11.09 9.32 -9.51
CA LEU A 24 10.38 8.04 -9.53
C LEU A 24 9.75 7.77 -10.91
N THR A 25 9.83 6.52 -11.37
CA THR A 25 9.18 6.07 -12.60
C THR A 25 8.48 4.76 -12.30
N ILE A 26 7.15 4.77 -12.32
CA ILE A 26 6.24 3.64 -12.14
C ILE A 26 5.72 3.27 -13.52
N ARG A 27 5.87 2.01 -13.91
CA ARG A 27 5.56 1.55 -15.27
C ARG A 27 4.06 1.34 -15.43
N ASP A 28 3.58 1.41 -16.67
CA ASP A 28 2.24 0.94 -17.00
C ASP A 28 1.97 -0.47 -16.42
N GLY A 29 0.77 -0.64 -15.86
CA GLY A 29 0.28 -1.86 -15.24
C GLY A 29 1.02 -2.34 -13.98
N GLU A 30 1.99 -1.58 -13.45
CA GLU A 30 2.81 -2.02 -12.31
C GLU A 30 2.07 -1.87 -10.97
N PHE A 31 2.14 -2.90 -10.10
CA PHE A 31 1.86 -2.72 -8.67
C PHE A 31 3.12 -2.21 -7.96
N PHE A 32 3.24 -0.88 -7.87
CA PHE A 32 4.34 -0.23 -7.18
C PHE A 32 3.99 0.07 -5.73
N VAL A 33 4.84 -0.35 -4.79
CA VAL A 33 4.68 -0.03 -3.36
C VAL A 33 5.71 1.01 -2.92
N LEU A 34 5.22 2.10 -2.33
CA LEU A 34 6.03 3.08 -1.61
C LEU A 34 6.03 2.72 -0.12
N LEU A 35 7.14 2.18 0.37
CA LEU A 35 7.31 1.66 1.74
C LEU A 35 8.20 2.60 2.57
N GLY A 36 7.89 2.81 3.84
CA GLY A 36 8.72 3.63 4.72
C GLY A 36 8.07 3.92 6.07
N PRO A 37 8.81 4.49 7.03
CA PRO A 37 8.27 4.83 8.35
C PRO A 37 7.15 5.89 8.28
N SER A 38 6.42 6.08 9.37
CA SER A 38 5.45 7.18 9.48
C SER A 38 6.18 8.54 9.39
N GLY A 39 5.58 9.50 8.69
CA GLY A 39 6.15 10.85 8.55
C GLY A 39 7.18 11.05 7.42
N CYS A 40 7.72 10.01 6.78
CA CYS A 40 8.74 10.17 5.74
C CYS A 40 8.27 10.75 4.39
N GLY A 41 7.00 11.17 4.26
CA GLY A 41 6.45 11.83 3.06
C GLY A 41 5.57 10.97 2.13
N LYS A 42 5.30 9.70 2.45
CA LYS A 42 4.63 8.75 1.52
C LYS A 42 3.27 9.23 1.03
N SER A 43 2.37 9.53 1.96
CA SER A 43 1.02 10.01 1.67
C SER A 43 1.03 11.41 1.04
N THR A 44 2.05 12.22 1.31
CA THR A 44 2.28 13.51 0.63
C THR A 44 2.64 13.28 -0.84
N THR A 45 3.56 12.37 -1.12
CA THR A 45 3.93 11.96 -2.49
C THR A 45 2.69 11.46 -3.26
N LEU A 46 1.90 10.61 -2.62
CA LEU A 46 0.67 10.07 -3.21
C LEU A 46 -0.40 11.14 -3.47
N ARG A 47 -0.56 12.11 -2.56
CA ARG A 47 -1.46 13.28 -2.76
C ARG A 47 -0.98 14.21 -3.87
N MET A 48 0.34 14.40 -4.04
CA MET A 48 0.88 15.17 -5.16
C MET A 48 0.61 14.50 -6.51
N ILE A 49 0.76 13.17 -6.59
CA ILE A 49 0.35 12.39 -7.78
C ILE A 49 -1.15 12.58 -8.05
N ALA A 50 -1.97 12.52 -7.00
CA ALA A 50 -3.43 12.72 -7.10
C ALA A 50 -3.87 14.17 -7.43
N GLY A 51 -2.95 15.15 -7.41
CA GLY A 51 -3.26 16.58 -7.52
C GLY A 51 -3.92 17.19 -6.27
N LEU A 52 -4.14 16.40 -5.21
CA LEU A 52 -4.72 16.85 -3.94
C LEU A 52 -3.74 17.66 -3.09
N GLU A 53 -2.47 17.69 -3.47
CA GLU A 53 -1.41 18.49 -2.87
C GLU A 53 -0.58 19.12 -3.99
N THR A 54 -0.26 20.42 -3.89
CA THR A 54 0.57 21.09 -4.90
C THR A 54 2.03 20.65 -4.81
N VAL A 55 2.73 20.57 -5.94
CA VAL A 55 4.18 20.37 -5.97
C VAL A 55 4.89 21.70 -5.67
N SER A 56 6.02 21.68 -4.96
CA SER A 56 6.82 22.90 -4.71
C SER A 56 7.89 23.13 -5.76
N ASP A 57 8.58 22.07 -6.18
CA ASP A 57 9.60 22.07 -7.23
C ASP A 57 9.54 20.72 -7.98
N GLY A 58 9.90 20.69 -9.26
CA GLY A 58 9.88 19.47 -10.09
C GLY A 58 8.50 19.15 -10.67
N ASP A 59 8.41 18.07 -11.45
CA ASP A 59 7.28 17.79 -12.32
C ASP A 59 6.73 16.36 -12.22
N ILE A 60 5.43 16.22 -12.46
CA ILE A 60 4.72 14.94 -12.52
C ILE A 60 4.14 14.76 -13.92
N TYR A 61 4.40 13.61 -14.52
CA TYR A 61 3.93 13.22 -15.84
C TYR A 61 3.15 11.92 -15.80
N PHE A 62 2.06 11.86 -16.54
CA PHE A 62 1.35 10.64 -16.90
C PHE A 62 1.63 10.36 -18.37
N ASP A 63 2.34 9.26 -18.63
CA ASP A 63 3.00 8.98 -19.90
C ASP A 63 3.89 10.16 -20.35
N ASP A 64 3.53 10.83 -21.45
CA ASP A 64 4.22 12.00 -21.99
C ASP A 64 3.57 13.34 -21.57
N GLU A 65 2.38 13.31 -20.94
CA GLU A 65 1.65 14.51 -20.51
C GLU A 65 2.11 14.99 -19.13
N MET A 66 2.50 16.26 -19.03
CA MET A 66 2.79 16.91 -17.74
C MET A 66 1.47 17.24 -17.02
N VAL A 67 1.23 16.58 -15.90
CA VAL A 67 0.04 16.80 -15.05
C VAL A 67 0.31 17.70 -13.85
N THR A 68 1.52 18.27 -13.72
CA THR A 68 1.84 19.30 -12.71
C THR A 68 0.82 20.44 -12.77
N GLY A 69 0.23 20.81 -11.62
CA GLY A 69 -0.79 21.87 -11.56
C GLY A 69 -2.20 21.51 -12.05
N THR A 70 -2.37 20.42 -12.82
CA THR A 70 -3.68 19.94 -13.32
C THR A 70 -4.61 19.55 -12.16
N GLU A 71 -5.91 19.85 -12.26
CA GLU A 71 -6.87 19.59 -11.19
C GLU A 71 -7.08 18.08 -10.92
N PRO A 72 -7.34 17.65 -9.66
CA PRO A 72 -7.57 16.24 -9.32
C PRO A 72 -8.65 15.53 -10.14
N ALA A 73 -9.66 16.27 -10.61
CA ALA A 73 -10.77 15.73 -11.39
C ALA A 73 -10.37 15.38 -12.83
N GLU A 74 -9.35 16.05 -13.37
CA GLU A 74 -8.89 15.96 -14.76
C GLU A 74 -7.77 14.92 -14.94
N ARG A 75 -7.06 14.56 -13.86
CA ARG A 75 -5.91 13.64 -13.88
C ARG A 75 -6.24 12.15 -14.12
N ASP A 76 -7.50 11.77 -14.35
CA ASP A 76 -7.93 10.38 -14.52
C ASP A 76 -7.38 9.37 -13.46
N VAL A 77 -7.36 9.79 -12.20
CA VAL A 77 -6.94 8.96 -11.06
C VAL A 77 -8.12 8.59 -10.16
N ALA A 78 -8.01 7.45 -9.47
CA ALA A 78 -8.85 7.17 -8.31
C ALA A 78 -8.03 6.89 -7.05
N MET A 79 -8.40 7.54 -5.95
CA MET A 79 -7.71 7.44 -4.66
C MET A 79 -8.54 6.69 -3.62
N VAL A 80 -7.95 5.63 -3.06
CA VAL A 80 -8.48 4.85 -1.93
C VAL A 80 -7.83 5.36 -0.64
N PHE A 81 -8.64 5.92 0.25
CA PHE A 81 -8.18 6.47 1.53
C PHE A 81 -8.26 5.45 2.67
N GLN A 82 -7.30 5.51 3.60
CA GLN A 82 -7.22 4.74 4.84
C GLN A 82 -8.56 4.55 5.59
N ASN A 83 -9.37 5.61 5.69
CA ASN A 83 -10.64 5.60 6.45
C ASN A 83 -11.87 5.16 5.63
N TYR A 84 -11.68 4.50 4.47
CA TYR A 84 -12.70 4.08 3.48
C TYR A 84 -13.50 5.24 2.83
N ALA A 85 -13.62 6.39 3.49
CA ALA A 85 -14.30 7.60 3.05
C ALA A 85 -15.77 7.41 2.60
N LEU A 86 -16.44 6.35 3.05
CA LEU A 86 -17.81 5.99 2.65
C LEU A 86 -18.84 6.99 3.18
N TYR A 87 -19.88 7.27 2.39
CA TYR A 87 -21.02 8.09 2.81
C TYR A 87 -21.93 7.24 3.71
N PRO A 88 -22.04 7.53 5.04
CA PRO A 88 -22.71 6.64 5.98
C PRO A 88 -24.24 6.62 5.84
N HIS A 89 -24.80 7.62 5.16
CA HIS A 89 -26.25 7.78 4.94
C HIS A 89 -26.73 7.08 3.66
N LYS A 90 -25.85 6.87 2.67
CA LYS A 90 -26.11 6.16 1.40
C LYS A 90 -26.03 4.62 1.58
N THR A 91 -26.67 3.86 0.71
CA THR A 91 -26.48 2.39 0.59
C THR A 91 -25.14 2.06 -0.06
N VAL A 92 -24.76 0.78 -0.18
CA VAL A 92 -23.58 0.34 -0.91
C VAL A 92 -23.70 0.67 -2.39
N HIS A 93 -24.85 0.35 -3.00
CA HIS A 93 -25.21 0.75 -4.35
C HIS A 93 -24.98 2.26 -4.56
N GLN A 94 -25.64 3.09 -3.76
CA GLN A 94 -25.53 4.55 -3.85
C GLN A 94 -24.13 5.08 -3.54
N ASN A 95 -23.32 4.37 -2.75
CA ASN A 95 -21.92 4.72 -2.54
C ASN A 95 -21.12 4.51 -3.83
N ILE A 96 -21.28 3.33 -4.45
CA ILE A 96 -20.59 2.93 -5.69
C ILE A 96 -21.05 3.76 -6.88
N ALA A 97 -22.36 4.02 -7.04
CA ALA A 97 -22.91 4.81 -8.14
C ALA A 97 -22.47 6.30 -8.12
N PHE A 98 -22.29 6.87 -6.93
CA PHE A 98 -22.12 8.32 -6.73
C PHE A 98 -21.02 9.01 -7.58
N PRO A 99 -19.84 8.43 -7.85
CA PRO A 99 -18.85 9.04 -8.73
C PRO A 99 -19.36 9.21 -10.17
N LEU A 100 -20.15 8.25 -10.68
CA LEU A 100 -20.83 8.39 -11.97
C LEU A 100 -21.97 9.41 -11.89
N GLU A 101 -22.74 9.41 -10.79
CA GLU A 101 -23.82 10.39 -10.56
C GLU A 101 -23.32 11.84 -10.59
N LEU A 102 -22.06 12.10 -10.17
CA LEU A 102 -21.44 13.43 -10.26
C LEU A 102 -20.98 13.79 -11.68
N MET A 103 -20.68 12.79 -12.52
CA MET A 103 -20.28 12.94 -13.92
C MET A 103 -21.49 12.88 -14.90
N ARG A 104 -22.73 12.92 -14.37
CA ARG A 104 -24.03 12.70 -15.06
C ARG A 104 -24.31 13.49 -16.34
N ARG A 105 -23.45 14.40 -16.78
CA ARG A 105 -23.58 15.04 -18.10
C ARG A 105 -23.44 14.04 -19.26
N ASN A 106 -22.81 12.89 -19.02
CA ASN A 106 -22.39 11.95 -20.07
C ASN A 106 -22.83 10.48 -19.86
N ILE A 107 -23.63 10.14 -18.83
CA ILE A 107 -23.99 8.74 -18.51
C ILE A 107 -25.47 8.68 -18.08
N ASP A 108 -26.24 7.77 -18.68
CA ASP A 108 -27.63 7.50 -18.31
C ASP A 108 -27.74 6.57 -17.07
N ASP A 109 -28.95 6.48 -16.49
CA ASP A 109 -29.18 5.71 -15.27
C ASP A 109 -29.14 4.18 -15.49
N GLU A 110 -29.37 3.68 -16.72
CA GLU A 110 -29.30 2.25 -17.03
C GLU A 110 -27.83 1.76 -17.08
N GLU A 111 -26.96 2.55 -17.70
CA GLU A 111 -25.50 2.33 -17.72
C GLU A 111 -24.87 2.47 -16.33
N ILE A 112 -25.37 3.38 -15.49
CA ILE A 112 -24.97 3.45 -14.07
C ILE A 112 -25.34 2.15 -13.35
N GLU A 113 -26.57 1.65 -13.50
CA GLU A 113 -27.01 0.39 -12.86
C GLU A 113 -26.15 -0.80 -13.31
N ARG A 114 -25.93 -0.93 -14.64
CA ARG A 114 -25.07 -1.98 -15.22
C ARG A 114 -23.66 -1.95 -14.62
N ARG A 115 -23.01 -0.78 -14.59
CA ARG A 115 -21.65 -0.61 -14.03
C ARG A 115 -21.60 -0.88 -12.53
N VAL A 116 -22.63 -0.49 -11.77
CA VAL A 116 -22.72 -0.79 -10.33
C VAL A 116 -22.81 -2.29 -10.08
N GLN A 117 -23.64 -3.00 -10.85
CA GLN A 117 -23.81 -4.45 -10.75
C GLN A 117 -22.51 -5.19 -11.10
N GLU A 118 -21.88 -4.85 -12.24
CA GLU A 118 -20.59 -5.44 -12.66
C GLU A 118 -19.48 -5.19 -11.64
N THR A 119 -19.40 -3.96 -11.10
CA THR A 119 -18.47 -3.60 -10.03
C THR A 119 -18.74 -4.41 -8.75
N ALA A 120 -20.01 -4.62 -8.40
CA ALA A 120 -20.40 -5.37 -7.22
C ALA A 120 -20.10 -6.88 -7.36
N GLU A 121 -20.26 -7.46 -8.55
CA GLU A 121 -19.89 -8.84 -8.85
C GLU A 121 -18.37 -9.05 -8.86
N LEU A 122 -17.63 -8.17 -9.54
CA LEU A 122 -16.15 -8.12 -9.53
C LEU A 122 -15.60 -8.16 -8.11
N LEU A 123 -16.23 -7.40 -7.21
CA LEU A 123 -15.83 -7.24 -5.81
C LEU A 123 -16.62 -8.15 -4.85
N GLN A 124 -17.45 -9.07 -5.33
CA GLN A 124 -18.26 -10.03 -4.57
C GLN A 124 -19.04 -9.37 -3.39
N ILE A 125 -19.70 -8.24 -3.67
CA ILE A 125 -20.50 -7.45 -2.73
C ILE A 125 -21.95 -7.24 -3.18
N THR A 126 -22.41 -7.97 -4.21
CA THR A 126 -23.80 -7.93 -4.73
C THR A 126 -24.84 -8.05 -3.61
N ASP A 127 -24.73 -9.05 -2.73
CA ASP A 127 -25.63 -9.24 -1.56
C ASP A 127 -25.53 -8.13 -0.47
N GLN A 128 -24.73 -7.10 -0.71
CA GLN A 128 -24.52 -5.97 0.19
C GLN A 128 -25.05 -4.64 -0.40
N LEU A 129 -25.49 -4.60 -1.67
CA LEU A 129 -25.90 -3.38 -2.39
C LEU A 129 -26.91 -2.52 -1.61
N GLU A 130 -27.94 -3.14 -1.03
CA GLU A 130 -28.98 -2.47 -0.24
C GLU A 130 -28.56 -2.06 1.19
N LYS A 131 -27.40 -2.54 1.67
CA LYS A 131 -26.96 -2.27 3.05
C LYS A 131 -26.34 -0.88 3.15
N LYS A 132 -26.36 -0.29 4.35
CA LYS A 132 -25.60 0.93 4.66
C LYS A 132 -24.25 0.56 5.29
N PRO A 133 -23.19 1.38 5.15
CA PRO A 133 -21.84 1.05 5.62
C PRO A 133 -21.74 0.53 7.07
N LYS A 134 -22.56 1.05 7.98
CA LYS A 134 -22.64 0.62 9.39
C LYS A 134 -23.04 -0.85 9.61
N ASN A 135 -23.64 -1.50 8.59
CA ASN A 135 -24.08 -2.90 8.63
C ASN A 135 -23.05 -3.84 7.93
N LEU A 136 -21.86 -3.33 7.60
CA LEU A 136 -20.81 -4.07 6.89
C LEU A 136 -19.61 -4.33 7.81
N SER A 137 -18.95 -5.48 7.61
CA SER A 137 -17.61 -5.74 8.14
C SER A 137 -16.56 -4.81 7.50
N GLY A 138 -15.41 -4.59 8.16
CA GLY A 138 -14.35 -3.73 7.63
C GLY A 138 -13.85 -4.14 6.24
N GLY A 139 -13.76 -5.45 5.97
CA GLY A 139 -13.36 -5.96 4.65
C GLY A 139 -14.42 -5.72 3.57
N GLN A 140 -15.70 -5.75 3.93
CA GLN A 140 -16.78 -5.33 3.04
C GLN A 140 -16.75 -3.82 2.81
N GLN A 141 -16.54 -2.99 3.84
CA GLN A 141 -16.37 -1.53 3.68
C GLN A 141 -15.18 -1.21 2.75
N GLN A 142 -14.06 -1.92 2.89
CA GLN A 142 -12.91 -1.79 2.00
C GLN A 142 -13.25 -2.15 0.55
N ARG A 143 -14.00 -3.24 0.32
CA ARG A 143 -14.50 -3.60 -1.02
C ARG A 143 -15.42 -2.52 -1.60
N VAL A 144 -16.30 -1.90 -0.80
CA VAL A 144 -17.13 -0.77 -1.26
C VAL A 144 -16.27 0.45 -1.61
N ALA A 145 -15.24 0.76 -0.82
CA ALA A 145 -14.31 1.87 -1.11
C ALA A 145 -13.50 1.64 -2.40
N LEU A 146 -13.11 0.38 -2.67
CA LEU A 146 -12.51 -0.03 -3.94
C LEU A 146 -13.52 0.13 -5.09
N GLY A 147 -14.78 -0.32 -4.92
CA GLY A 147 -15.82 -0.19 -5.96
C GLY A 147 -16.07 1.25 -6.38
N ARG A 148 -16.12 2.18 -5.42
CA ARG A 148 -16.18 3.64 -5.68
C ARG A 148 -15.02 4.18 -6.50
N SER A 149 -13.87 3.52 -6.45
CA SER A 149 -12.67 3.92 -7.17
C SER A 149 -12.63 3.27 -8.56
N ILE A 150 -13.03 2.00 -8.66
CA ILE A 150 -12.94 1.17 -9.87
C ILE A 150 -14.01 1.50 -10.90
N ILE A 151 -15.22 1.87 -10.46
CA ILE A 151 -16.35 2.15 -11.37
C ILE A 151 -16.09 3.31 -12.36
N ARG A 152 -15.12 4.18 -12.07
CA ARG A 152 -14.68 5.26 -12.97
C ARG A 152 -13.72 4.80 -14.07
N GLU A 153 -13.25 3.55 -14.03
CA GLU A 153 -12.26 2.98 -14.95
C GLU A 153 -10.97 3.83 -15.08
N PRO A 154 -10.35 4.26 -13.96
CA PRO A 154 -9.25 5.22 -13.96
C PRO A 154 -7.96 4.63 -14.54
N SER A 155 -7.14 5.47 -15.16
CA SER A 155 -5.81 5.06 -15.66
C SER A 155 -4.79 4.77 -14.56
N VAL A 156 -4.95 5.35 -13.35
CA VAL A 156 -4.06 5.10 -12.20
C VAL A 156 -4.86 4.93 -10.90
N PHE A 157 -4.57 3.86 -10.15
CA PHE A 157 -5.02 3.67 -8.77
C PHE A 157 -3.99 4.16 -7.76
N LEU A 158 -4.45 4.93 -6.79
CA LEU A 158 -3.64 5.46 -5.68
C LEU A 158 -4.23 4.93 -4.36
N MET A 159 -3.45 4.29 -3.50
CA MET A 159 -3.95 3.71 -2.25
C MET A 159 -3.11 4.14 -1.04
N ASP A 160 -3.71 4.85 -0.08
CA ASP A 160 -3.06 5.39 1.12
C ASP A 160 -3.37 4.51 2.35
N GLU A 161 -2.46 3.59 2.69
CA GLU A 161 -2.56 2.62 3.79
C GLU A 161 -3.94 1.90 3.90
N PRO A 162 -4.51 1.37 2.79
CA PRO A 162 -5.92 0.95 2.71
C PRO A 162 -6.28 -0.26 3.59
N LEU A 163 -5.30 -0.96 4.13
CA LEU A 163 -5.50 -2.14 4.99
C LEU A 163 -5.25 -1.88 6.48
N SER A 164 -4.74 -0.70 6.88
CA SER A 164 -4.28 -0.45 8.26
C SER A 164 -5.36 -0.64 9.33
N ASN A 165 -6.62 -0.39 8.95
CA ASN A 165 -7.79 -0.42 9.82
C ASN A 165 -8.41 -1.83 9.99
N LEU A 166 -7.74 -2.88 9.50
CA LEU A 166 -8.22 -4.27 9.52
C LEU A 166 -7.41 -5.16 10.46
N ASP A 167 -8.08 -6.17 11.05
CA ASP A 167 -7.42 -7.18 11.86
C ASP A 167 -6.44 -8.04 11.03
N ALA A 168 -5.47 -8.67 11.69
CA ALA A 168 -4.39 -9.41 11.00
C ALA A 168 -4.90 -10.54 10.09
N LYS A 169 -5.96 -11.26 10.47
CA LYS A 169 -6.52 -12.36 9.66
C LYS A 169 -7.19 -11.81 8.42
N LEU A 170 -7.93 -10.72 8.57
CA LEU A 170 -8.59 -10.04 7.47
C LEU A 170 -7.59 -9.34 6.54
N ARG A 171 -6.50 -8.75 7.05
CA ARG A 171 -5.42 -8.19 6.23
C ARG A 171 -4.76 -9.22 5.31
N ILE A 172 -4.48 -10.44 5.80
CA ILE A 172 -3.90 -11.52 4.96
C ILE A 172 -4.84 -11.88 3.80
N ARG A 173 -6.15 -11.98 4.09
CA ARG A 173 -7.19 -12.24 3.08
C ARG A 173 -7.28 -11.10 2.06
N MET A 174 -7.44 -9.86 2.53
CA MET A 174 -7.61 -8.69 1.67
C MET A 174 -6.37 -8.41 0.80
N ARG A 175 -5.14 -8.69 1.29
CA ARG A 175 -3.92 -8.65 0.47
C ARG A 175 -4.01 -9.58 -0.75
N SER A 176 -4.41 -10.83 -0.53
CA SER A 176 -4.54 -11.83 -1.60
C SER A 176 -5.59 -11.40 -2.63
N GLU A 177 -6.71 -10.85 -2.15
CA GLU A 177 -7.81 -10.36 -2.99
C GLU A 177 -7.44 -9.09 -3.77
N LEU A 178 -6.68 -8.16 -3.17
CA LEU A 178 -6.14 -6.98 -3.86
C LEU A 178 -5.18 -7.34 -4.99
N LYS A 179 -4.28 -8.32 -4.78
CA LYS A 179 -3.37 -8.74 -5.86
C LYS A 179 -4.13 -9.38 -7.02
N GLN A 180 -5.10 -10.26 -6.73
CA GLN A 180 -5.98 -10.85 -7.76
C GLN A 180 -6.81 -9.80 -8.50
N LEU A 181 -7.31 -8.78 -7.79
CA LEU A 181 -8.06 -7.68 -8.39
C LEU A 181 -7.19 -6.86 -9.35
N HIS A 182 -5.97 -6.52 -8.93
CA HIS A 182 -5.01 -5.85 -9.80
C HIS A 182 -4.61 -6.72 -11.01
N GLU A 183 -4.34 -8.02 -10.81
CA GLU A 183 -4.04 -8.97 -11.91
C GLU A 183 -5.18 -9.09 -12.93
N ARG A 184 -6.44 -8.83 -12.53
CA ARG A 184 -7.60 -8.80 -13.42
C ARG A 184 -7.81 -7.45 -14.13
N LEU A 185 -7.43 -6.35 -13.49
CA LEU A 185 -7.65 -4.99 -14.01
C LEU A 185 -6.47 -4.47 -14.85
N GLY A 186 -5.23 -4.86 -14.52
CA GLY A 186 -4.02 -4.41 -15.20
C GLY A 186 -3.72 -2.90 -15.05
N VAL A 187 -4.41 -2.19 -14.16
CA VAL A 187 -4.27 -0.74 -13.97
C VAL A 187 -3.06 -0.43 -13.09
N THR A 188 -2.24 0.55 -13.52
CA THR A 188 -1.10 1.08 -12.78
C THR A 188 -1.50 1.45 -11.35
N THR A 189 -0.84 0.85 -10.36
CA THR A 189 -1.26 0.96 -8.96
C THR A 189 -0.11 1.44 -8.08
N VAL A 190 -0.30 2.58 -7.41
CA VAL A 190 0.63 3.14 -6.42
C VAL A 190 0.06 2.92 -5.03
N TYR A 191 0.72 2.09 -4.23
CA TYR A 191 0.26 1.67 -2.91
C TYR A 191 1.24 2.15 -1.84
N VAL A 192 0.75 2.90 -0.85
CA VAL A 192 1.52 3.40 0.29
C VAL A 192 1.28 2.52 1.50
N THR A 193 2.35 2.11 2.19
CA THR A 193 2.26 1.39 3.47
C THR A 193 3.53 1.57 4.31
N HIS A 194 3.42 1.25 5.60
CA HIS A 194 4.54 1.02 6.50
C HIS A 194 4.75 -0.47 6.82
N ASP A 195 3.84 -1.36 6.38
CA ASP A 195 3.91 -2.80 6.60
C ASP A 195 4.77 -3.48 5.52
N GLN A 196 5.87 -4.11 5.95
CA GLN A 196 6.79 -4.81 5.07
C GLN A 196 6.19 -6.07 4.44
N GLU A 197 5.25 -6.75 5.12
CA GLU A 197 4.59 -7.92 4.54
C GLU A 197 3.62 -7.53 3.43
N GLU A 198 2.94 -6.38 3.55
CA GLU A 198 2.13 -5.82 2.46
C GLU A 198 2.99 -5.54 1.24
N ALA A 199 4.10 -4.80 1.42
CA ALA A 199 5.02 -4.51 0.33
C ALA A 199 5.58 -5.78 -0.34
N MET A 200 6.04 -6.76 0.44
CA MET A 200 6.64 -7.98 -0.10
C MET A 200 5.64 -8.96 -0.74
N SER A 201 4.34 -8.83 -0.47
CA SER A 201 3.30 -9.71 -1.04
C SER A 201 2.59 -9.11 -2.26
N LEU A 202 2.34 -7.80 -2.25
CA LEU A 202 1.60 -7.10 -3.32
C LEU A 202 2.53 -6.65 -4.47
N ALA A 203 3.70 -6.12 -4.12
CA ALA A 203 4.52 -5.37 -5.06
C ALA A 203 5.17 -6.22 -6.16
N ASP A 204 5.27 -5.61 -7.33
CA ASP A 204 6.20 -6.00 -8.39
C ASP A 204 7.54 -5.26 -8.21
N ARG A 205 7.48 -4.02 -7.73
CA ARG A 205 8.63 -3.20 -7.33
C ARG A 205 8.32 -2.34 -6.11
N ILE A 206 9.30 -2.21 -5.22
CA ILE A 206 9.20 -1.41 -4.00
C ILE A 206 10.17 -0.23 -4.12
N GLY A 207 9.71 0.99 -3.84
CA GLY A 207 10.56 2.12 -3.49
C GLY A 207 10.55 2.32 -1.98
N LEU A 208 11.71 2.43 -1.34
CA LEU A 208 11.74 2.87 0.06
C LEU A 208 11.78 4.39 0.10
N LEU A 209 10.94 5.00 0.94
CA LEU A 209 10.97 6.42 1.23
C LEU A 209 11.49 6.61 2.66
N ASN A 210 12.50 7.45 2.81
CA ASN A 210 13.13 7.73 4.09
C ASN A 210 13.54 9.21 4.12
N ASP A 211 13.18 9.93 5.19
CA ASP A 211 13.42 11.38 5.35
C ASP A 211 13.13 12.22 4.08
N GLY A 212 11.97 11.98 3.45
CA GLY A 212 11.52 12.71 2.27
C GLY A 212 12.22 12.35 0.95
N ARG A 213 13.13 11.36 0.94
CA ARG A 213 13.89 10.93 -0.24
C ARG A 213 13.63 9.46 -0.59
N VAL A 214 13.58 9.14 -1.89
CA VAL A 214 13.44 7.74 -2.35
C VAL A 214 14.80 7.05 -2.31
N GLN A 215 14.99 6.18 -1.33
CA GLN A 215 16.19 5.37 -1.14
C GLN A 215 15.93 3.96 -1.71
N GLN A 216 16.54 3.65 -2.86
CA GLN A 216 16.55 2.32 -3.51
C GLN A 216 15.20 1.86 -4.13
N ARG A 217 15.25 1.53 -5.43
CA ARG A 217 14.17 0.85 -6.18
C ARG A 217 14.43 -0.67 -6.17
N LEU A 218 13.86 -1.40 -5.20
CA LEU A 218 13.97 -2.86 -5.10
C LEU A 218 13.04 -3.55 -6.11
N GLN A 219 13.61 -4.06 -7.20
CA GLN A 219 12.91 -5.00 -8.09
C GLN A 219 12.82 -6.37 -7.44
N ARG A 220 11.61 -6.94 -7.41
CA ARG A 220 11.38 -8.30 -6.90
C ARG A 220 12.00 -9.33 -7.86
N ARG A 221 13.22 -9.79 -7.57
CA ARG A 221 13.79 -10.97 -8.23
C ARG A 221 12.96 -12.20 -7.87
N LEU A 222 11.98 -12.53 -8.72
CA LEU A 222 11.32 -13.83 -8.72
C LEU A 222 12.38 -14.94 -8.84
N ARG A 223 12.71 -15.57 -7.72
CA ARG A 223 13.38 -16.88 -7.74
C ARG A 223 12.36 -17.88 -8.26
N VAL A 224 12.28 -18.01 -9.59
CA VAL A 224 11.63 -19.17 -10.22
C VAL A 224 12.27 -20.41 -9.60
N PRO A 225 11.49 -21.30 -8.93
CA PRO A 225 12.04 -22.57 -8.48
C PRO A 225 12.47 -23.32 -9.73
N ARG A 226 13.78 -23.51 -9.92
CA ARG A 226 14.28 -24.42 -10.95
C ARG A 226 13.57 -25.75 -10.72
N ARG A 227 12.72 -26.18 -11.66
CA ARG A 227 12.15 -27.52 -11.67
C ARG A 227 13.33 -28.49 -11.61
N ARG A 228 13.59 -29.08 -10.43
CA ARG A 228 14.48 -30.24 -10.35
C ARG A 228 13.83 -31.30 -11.23
N GLY A 229 14.51 -31.65 -12.32
CA GLY A 229 14.03 -32.64 -13.27
C GLY A 229 13.65 -33.91 -12.52
N GLY A 230 12.41 -34.36 -12.70
CA GLY A 230 11.90 -35.54 -12.02
C GLY A 230 12.50 -36.80 -12.63
N HIS A 231 13.66 -37.24 -12.15
CA HIS A 231 14.04 -38.63 -12.28
C HIS A 231 13.20 -39.46 -11.30
N ARG A 232 12.18 -40.14 -11.83
CA ARG A 232 11.56 -41.29 -11.17
C ARG A 232 12.58 -42.43 -11.19
N GLY A 233 13.25 -42.66 -10.07
CA GLY A 233 14.05 -43.86 -9.80
C GLY A 233 13.31 -44.76 -8.81
N ASP A 234 13.07 -46.00 -9.19
CA ASP A 234 12.32 -47.03 -8.43
C ASP A 234 13.06 -47.43 -7.13
N PRO A 235 12.40 -47.42 -5.95
CA PRO A 235 13.03 -47.80 -4.68
C PRO A 235 13.13 -49.33 -4.47
N ARG A 236 13.73 -50.07 -5.41
CA ARG A 236 14.01 -51.52 -5.27
C ARG A 236 15.33 -51.98 -5.92
N ALA A 237 16.47 -51.66 -5.29
CA ALA A 237 17.70 -52.46 -5.45
C ALA A 237 18.51 -52.47 -4.14
N ARG A 238 18.88 -53.66 -3.67
CA ARG A 238 19.69 -53.86 -2.45
C ARG A 238 21.18 -53.95 -2.80
N HIS A 239 22.03 -53.59 -1.82
CA HIS A 239 23.44 -53.95 -1.64
C HIS A 239 24.24 -54.54 -2.84
N ARG A 240 25.34 -53.87 -3.19
CA ARG A 240 26.71 -54.43 -3.10
C ARG A 240 27.80 -53.38 -3.36
N SER A 241 28.83 -53.42 -2.53
CA SER A 241 30.23 -53.04 -2.83
C SER A 241 31.05 -54.36 -2.80
N PRO A 242 32.34 -54.46 -3.18
CA PRO A 242 33.35 -53.40 -3.37
C PRO A 242 34.31 -53.64 -4.58
N ALA A 243 35.58 -53.18 -4.45
CA ALA A 243 36.74 -53.24 -5.36
C ALA A 243 36.77 -52.13 -6.44
N VAL A 244 37.77 -51.22 -6.51
CA VAL A 244 39.26 -51.31 -6.47
C VAL A 244 39.86 -51.92 -7.75
N LEU A 245 40.44 -51.05 -8.60
CA LEU A 245 41.64 -51.36 -9.38
C LEU A 245 42.49 -50.09 -9.59
N ARG A 246 43.80 -50.25 -9.83
CA ARG A 246 44.81 -49.18 -9.88
C ARG A 246 45.31 -48.90 -11.32
N ARG A 247 45.78 -47.65 -11.53
CA ARG A 247 46.92 -47.17 -12.36
C ARG A 247 47.32 -47.94 -13.64
N GLN A 248 47.43 -47.19 -14.75
CA GLN A 248 48.67 -46.74 -15.47
C GLN A 248 48.17 -45.90 -16.68
N ALA A 249 48.63 -44.67 -16.94
CA ALA A 249 49.98 -44.19 -17.30
C ALA A 249 50.40 -44.65 -18.70
N ASP A 250 50.38 -43.72 -19.68
CA ASP A 250 51.50 -43.38 -20.58
C ASP A 250 51.12 -42.22 -21.53
N GLY A 251 52.11 -41.37 -21.85
CA GLY A 251 52.12 -40.45 -23.01
C GLY A 251 53.24 -40.89 -23.97
N PRO A 252 53.90 -40.01 -24.76
CA PRO A 252 53.65 -38.59 -25.06
C PRO A 252 53.25 -38.44 -26.56
N ASP A 253 53.43 -37.35 -27.33
CA ASP A 253 53.82 -35.94 -27.11
C ASP A 253 53.20 -35.05 -28.22
N ASP A 254 53.39 -33.74 -28.12
CA ASP A 254 53.67 -32.73 -29.19
C ASP A 254 53.10 -31.35 -28.84
N GLY A 255 53.98 -30.34 -28.82
CA GLY A 255 53.70 -29.02 -28.26
C GLY A 255 53.50 -27.87 -29.25
N ARG A 256 53.94 -26.68 -28.81
CA ARG A 256 53.66 -25.29 -29.28
C ARG A 256 52.44 -24.68 -28.59
N GLY A 257 52.52 -23.53 -27.90
CA GLY A 257 53.68 -22.70 -27.57
C GLY A 257 53.35 -21.21 -27.64
N GLY A 258 53.65 -20.46 -26.57
CA GLY A 258 53.45 -19.01 -26.47
C GLY A 258 52.10 -18.60 -25.87
N GLN A 259 52.01 -17.57 -25.04
CA GLN A 259 53.09 -16.85 -24.35
C GLN A 259 52.51 -16.18 -23.10
N SER A 260 53.28 -16.16 -22.02
CA SER A 260 52.94 -15.54 -20.74
C SER A 260 53.36 -14.08 -20.71
N ASP A 261 52.55 -13.21 -20.09
CA ASP A 261 53.03 -12.04 -19.36
C ASP A 261 52.25 -11.96 -18.04
N ASP A 262 52.98 -12.14 -16.94
CA ASP A 262 52.52 -11.82 -15.58
C ASP A 262 52.76 -10.34 -15.33
N ASP A 263 51.85 -9.67 -14.61
CA ASP A 263 52.28 -8.53 -13.80
C ASP A 263 51.48 -8.43 -12.49
N HIS A 264 52.21 -8.42 -11.38
CA HIS A 264 51.67 -8.42 -10.02
C HIS A 264 51.56 -7.01 -9.46
N VAL A 265 50.40 -6.63 -8.93
CA VAL A 265 50.30 -5.53 -7.94
C VAL A 265 49.40 -5.96 -6.77
N VAL A 266 49.87 -5.73 -5.54
CA VAL A 266 49.24 -6.21 -4.29
C VAL A 266 48.77 -5.05 -3.40
N GLY A 267 47.47 -5.04 -3.11
CA GLY A 267 46.88 -4.51 -1.88
C GLY A 267 46.61 -2.98 -1.78
N PRO A 268 45.93 -2.52 -0.70
CA PRO A 268 45.41 -3.29 0.43
C PRO A 268 43.89 -3.16 0.72
N ASP A 269 43.42 -4.07 1.57
CA ASP A 269 42.15 -4.16 2.30
C ASP A 269 41.12 -3.00 2.25
N ARG A 270 39.88 -3.36 1.88
CA ARG A 270 38.68 -2.82 2.55
C ARG A 270 37.73 -3.95 2.96
N ARG A 271 37.40 -3.96 4.26
CA ARG A 271 36.56 -4.96 4.93
C ARG A 271 35.18 -5.05 4.28
N THR A 272 34.80 -6.23 3.80
CA THR A 272 33.40 -6.54 3.47
C THR A 272 32.74 -7.21 4.66
N ASP A 273 31.83 -6.52 5.35
CA ASP A 273 30.98 -7.14 6.37
C ASP A 273 30.00 -8.12 5.71
N ARG A 274 30.36 -9.41 5.74
CA ARG A 274 29.44 -10.49 5.38
C ARG A 274 28.57 -10.82 6.59
N GLY A 275 27.45 -10.11 6.71
CA GLY A 275 26.38 -10.47 7.64
C GLY A 275 25.92 -11.91 7.41
N ALA A 276 26.26 -12.81 8.33
CA ALA A 276 25.92 -14.22 8.22
C ALA A 276 24.43 -14.45 8.48
N HIS A 277 23.76 -15.21 7.60
CA HIS A 277 22.43 -15.75 7.84
C HIS A 277 22.54 -16.95 8.81
N PRO A 278 21.87 -16.93 9.99
CA PRO A 278 21.63 -18.15 10.75
C PRO A 278 20.37 -18.82 10.19
N ARG A 279 20.50 -20.07 9.78
CA ARG A 279 19.38 -21.01 9.63
C ARG A 279 19.62 -22.22 10.51
N ASP A 280 18.52 -22.73 11.04
CA ASP A 280 18.31 -24.12 11.47
C ASP A 280 19.25 -24.65 12.57
N GLY A 281 18.83 -24.45 13.82
CA GLY A 281 19.34 -25.12 15.01
C GLY A 281 18.19 -25.59 15.90
N ASP A 282 17.62 -26.76 15.61
CA ASP A 282 16.70 -27.45 16.53
C ASP A 282 17.51 -28.07 17.67
N HIS A 283 17.30 -27.64 18.92
CA HIS A 283 17.38 -28.56 20.05
C HIS A 283 16.50 -28.17 21.25
N ARG A 284 15.86 -29.23 21.76
CA ARG A 284 14.87 -29.30 22.84
C ARG A 284 15.42 -28.86 24.21
N ARG A 285 14.46 -28.56 25.11
CA ARG A 285 14.52 -28.43 26.58
C ARG A 285 14.90 -27.02 27.12
N HIS A 286 13.91 -26.33 27.68
CA HIS A 286 13.76 -26.28 29.14
C HIS A 286 12.31 -25.97 29.55
N ARG A 287 11.86 -26.59 30.64
CA ARG A 287 10.61 -26.24 31.34
C ARG A 287 10.89 -25.12 32.35
N ASP A 288 9.80 -24.61 32.92
CA ASP A 288 9.73 -23.79 34.15
C ASP A 288 10.13 -22.32 34.02
N HIS A 289 9.14 -21.48 33.69
CA HIS A 289 8.83 -20.25 34.42
C HIS A 289 7.34 -19.86 34.20
N ARG A 290 6.44 -20.56 34.92
CA ARG A 290 5.02 -20.17 35.10
C ARG A 290 4.64 -20.18 36.58
N ARG A 291 5.18 -19.21 37.32
CA ARG A 291 4.71 -18.65 38.61
C ARG A 291 5.19 -17.17 38.61
N ASP A 292 4.60 -16.32 39.46
CA ASP A 292 4.94 -14.89 39.65
C ASP A 292 4.26 -13.82 38.75
N ARG A 293 3.14 -14.13 38.09
CA ARG A 293 2.19 -13.10 37.60
C ARG A 293 0.74 -13.33 38.03
N GLN A 294 0.53 -13.92 39.20
CA GLN A 294 -0.81 -14.27 39.71
C GLN A 294 -1.12 -13.73 41.12
N GLU A 295 -0.51 -12.60 41.53
CA GLU A 295 -0.72 -12.03 42.87
C GLU A 295 -0.96 -10.49 42.90
N ARG A 296 -1.22 -9.87 41.74
CA ARG A 296 -1.57 -8.43 41.64
C ARG A 296 -2.91 -8.15 40.94
N ARG A 297 -3.89 -9.05 41.12
CA ARG A 297 -5.31 -8.87 40.69
C ARG A 297 -6.30 -9.45 41.71
N ARG A 298 -6.14 -9.08 42.99
CA ARG A 298 -7.08 -9.38 44.09
C ARG A 298 -7.35 -8.16 44.98
N ARG A 299 -7.61 -7.01 44.36
CA ARG A 299 -8.46 -5.93 44.88
C ARG A 299 -9.31 -5.44 43.69
N ASP A 300 -10.49 -4.93 44.00
CA ASP A 300 -11.53 -4.45 43.07
C ASP A 300 -12.25 -5.51 42.22
N GLN A 301 -13.03 -6.35 42.89
CA GLN A 301 -14.34 -6.82 42.39
C GLN A 301 -15.41 -6.74 43.50
N GLY A 302 -16.59 -6.21 43.17
CA GLY A 302 -17.80 -6.17 44.00
C GLY A 302 -18.18 -4.74 44.45
N HIS A 303 -19.19 -4.06 43.91
CA HIS A 303 -20.53 -4.57 43.57
C HIS A 303 -21.22 -3.89 42.38
N ASP A 304 -21.76 -4.78 41.55
CA ASP A 304 -22.99 -4.70 40.75
C ASP A 304 -24.12 -3.78 41.27
N ARG A 305 -24.78 -3.04 40.37
CA ARG A 305 -26.25 -3.03 40.22
C ARG A 305 -26.73 -2.30 38.95
N ARG A 306 -27.76 -2.87 38.30
CA ARG A 306 -28.49 -2.31 37.15
C ARG A 306 -29.60 -1.33 37.59
N VAL A 307 -29.79 -0.22 36.87
CA VAL A 307 -31.08 0.50 36.73
C VAL A 307 -31.16 1.10 35.31
N ALA A 308 -32.36 1.21 34.74
CA ALA A 308 -32.66 1.72 33.39
C ALA A 308 -33.44 3.07 33.47
N PRO A 309 -33.78 3.75 32.35
CA PRO A 309 -33.61 5.21 32.22
C PRO A 309 -34.78 6.09 32.68
N GLY A 310 -34.49 7.36 32.98
CA GLY A 310 -35.49 8.41 33.20
C GLY A 310 -34.93 9.84 33.16
N GLU A 311 -35.66 10.71 32.47
CA GLU A 311 -35.83 12.17 32.68
C GLU A 311 -34.66 13.17 32.51
N VAL A 312 -34.68 13.81 31.33
CA VAL A 312 -34.50 15.24 31.02
C VAL A 312 -34.11 16.20 32.18
N LEU A 313 -32.98 16.90 32.01
CA LEU A 313 -32.71 18.19 32.67
C LEU A 313 -32.70 19.35 31.64
N PRO A 314 -33.25 20.54 31.99
CA PRO A 314 -33.20 21.72 31.12
C PRO A 314 -31.89 22.51 31.22
N LEU A 315 -31.39 22.98 30.08
CA LEU A 315 -30.21 23.86 30.00
C LEU A 315 -30.48 25.26 30.56
N ARG A 316 -29.73 25.67 31.59
CA ARG A 316 -29.70 27.06 32.08
C ARG A 316 -28.95 27.97 31.09
N ARG A 317 -29.55 29.13 30.76
CA ARG A 317 -28.87 30.23 30.06
C ARG A 317 -28.02 31.06 31.04
N PRO A 318 -26.81 31.52 30.65
CA PRO A 318 -26.16 32.69 31.25
C PRO A 318 -26.74 34.00 30.70
N GLY A 319 -26.74 35.06 31.51
CA GLY A 319 -27.40 36.34 31.20
C GLY A 319 -26.59 37.34 30.38
N ARG A 320 -27.27 38.40 29.94
CA ARG A 320 -26.70 39.62 29.32
C ARG A 320 -26.64 40.75 30.34
N THR A 321 -25.62 41.60 30.23
CA THR A 321 -25.65 43.04 30.56
C THR A 321 -24.63 43.77 29.67
N PRO A 322 -24.76 45.10 29.43
CA PRO A 322 -24.61 45.61 28.06
C PRO A 322 -23.52 46.69 27.87
N VAL A 323 -23.16 46.94 26.61
CA VAL A 323 -22.37 48.12 26.19
C VAL A 323 -23.24 49.00 25.28
N ARG A 324 -23.10 50.33 25.44
CA ARG A 324 -23.99 51.34 24.86
C ARG A 324 -23.70 51.65 23.39
N LEU A 325 -24.76 51.99 22.65
CA LEU A 325 -24.70 52.69 21.37
C LEU A 325 -24.26 54.15 21.54
N ARG A 326 -23.59 54.70 20.52
CA ARG A 326 -23.61 56.11 20.14
C ARG A 326 -23.60 56.23 18.61
N ASP A 327 -24.27 57.26 18.12
CA ASP A 327 -24.68 57.45 16.74
C ASP A 327 -23.58 58.01 15.82
N ALA A 328 -23.64 57.66 14.53
CA ALA A 328 -23.45 58.61 13.41
C ALA A 328 -23.81 57.98 12.04
N GLN A 329 -24.92 58.44 11.47
CA GLN A 329 -25.17 58.85 10.07
C GLN A 329 -24.40 58.20 8.89
N GLY A 330 -25.14 57.85 7.81
CA GLY A 330 -24.60 57.40 6.51
C GLY A 330 -24.01 58.52 5.64
N PRO A 331 -23.74 58.28 4.33
CA PRO A 331 -24.84 58.06 3.38
C PRO A 331 -24.59 57.00 2.27
N ARG A 332 -25.61 56.82 1.42
CA ARG A 332 -25.62 55.99 0.19
C ARG A 332 -24.85 56.65 -0.97
N VAL A 333 -24.16 55.87 -1.81
CA VAL A 333 -23.99 56.11 -3.28
C VAL A 333 -23.98 54.75 -4.03
N ARG A 334 -24.16 54.77 -5.37
CA ARG A 334 -24.49 53.66 -6.29
C ARG A 334 -23.30 53.24 -7.18
N GLY A 335 -23.41 52.06 -7.81
CA GLY A 335 -22.71 51.65 -9.04
C GLY A 335 -21.24 51.25 -8.84
N TRP A 336 -20.68 50.26 -9.52
CA TRP A 336 -21.05 49.59 -10.78
C TRP A 336 -21.10 48.07 -10.64
#